data_AF-A0A349MA73-F1
#
_entry.id   AF-A0A349MA73-F1
#
_cell.length_a   1.000
_cell.length_b   1.000
_cell.length_c   1.000
_cell.angle_alpha   90.00
_cell.angle_beta   90.00
_cell.angle_gamma   90.00
#
_symmetry.space_group_name_H-M   'P 1'
#
loop_
_entity.id
_entity.type
_entity.pdbx_description
1 polymer ?
#
loop_
_entity_poly.entity_id
_entity_poly.type
_entity_poly.pdbx_seq_one_letter_code
_entity_poly.pdbx_strand_id
1 'polypeptide(L)'
;MTAADPQSFELRPSDLQAAIIEGIPSSLPPATLRNPEWSHAPVRKNILTNKEKALALRNALRYFPQEQHAELAPEFAEELRLYGRIYMYRLRPKHAMKAYPIDWYPAKCKQAASVMLMIQNNLDPAVAQHPEELITYGGNGAVFQNWAQYRLTMKYLSEMDQNQTLVMYSGHPMGLFPSNADAPRVVVTNGMVIPNYSQPDDWERMNALGVSQYGQMTAGSYMYIGPQGIVHGTTITVLNAGRMIDRKRGIADTTDGLAGKLFVTAGLGG
;
A
#
# COMPACT_ATOMS: atom_id res chain seq x y z
N MET A 1 7.70 -15.01 27.98
CA MET A 1 9.17 -14.96 28.16
C MET A 1 9.78 -15.03 26.78
N THR A 2 10.22 -13.89 26.27
CA THR A 2 10.68 -13.68 24.91
C THR A 2 12.08 -14.27 24.74
N ALA A 3 12.27 -15.13 23.74
CA ALA A 3 13.60 -15.41 23.21
C ALA A 3 14.15 -14.10 22.66
N ALA A 4 15.23 -13.61 23.26
CA ALA A 4 15.95 -12.44 22.81
C ALA A 4 16.56 -12.73 21.43
N ASP A 5 16.18 -11.94 20.43
CA ASP A 5 16.78 -11.93 19.10
C ASP A 5 18.22 -11.39 19.22
N PRO A 6 19.26 -12.06 18.70
CA PRO A 6 20.63 -11.64 18.88
C PRO A 6 20.93 -10.39 18.03
N GLN A 7 21.22 -9.28 18.71
CA GLN A 7 21.69 -8.00 18.15
C GLN A 7 20.70 -7.29 17.21
N SER A 8 19.76 -6.53 17.80
CA SER A 8 19.07 -5.46 17.06
C SER A 8 20.09 -4.41 16.65
N PHE A 9 20.66 -4.56 15.45
CA PHE A 9 21.43 -3.51 14.80
C PHE A 9 20.53 -2.25 14.75
N GLU A 10 20.92 -1.21 15.46
CA GLU A 10 20.18 0.04 15.49
C GLU A 10 20.25 0.65 14.08
N LEU A 11 19.13 0.66 13.36
CA LEU A 11 19.07 1.15 11.99
C LEU A 11 19.49 2.63 11.97
N ARG A 12 20.56 2.94 11.25
CA ARG A 12 21.04 4.33 11.10
C ARG A 12 20.37 5.00 9.90
N PRO A 13 20.28 6.34 9.85
CA PRO A 13 19.76 7.06 8.70
C PRO A 13 20.43 6.65 7.38
N SER A 14 21.75 6.48 7.37
CA SER A 14 22.51 6.07 6.18
C SER A 14 22.07 4.72 5.62
N ASP A 15 21.68 3.78 6.49
CA ASP A 15 21.26 2.44 6.09
C ASP A 15 19.87 2.49 5.41
N LEU A 16 18.96 3.31 5.95
CA LEU A 16 17.66 3.59 5.33
C LEU A 16 17.84 4.28 3.97
N GLN A 17 18.69 5.30 3.90
CA GLN A 17 18.95 6.06 2.68
C GLN A 17 19.49 5.18 1.56
N ALA A 18 20.49 4.34 1.87
CA ALA A 18 21.04 3.38 0.91
C ALA A 18 19.98 2.43 0.36
N ALA A 19 19.12 1.89 1.24
CA ALA A 19 18.05 0.97 0.84
C ALA A 19 16.97 1.64 -0.04
N ILE A 20 16.72 2.94 0.15
CA ILE A 20 15.76 3.71 -0.65
C ILE A 20 16.32 4.02 -2.05
N ILE A 21 17.57 4.50 -2.12
CA ILE A 21 18.19 4.97 -3.37
C ILE A 21 18.45 3.79 -4.34
N GLU A 22 18.71 2.59 -3.81
CA GLU A 22 19.01 1.39 -4.60
C GLU A 22 17.95 1.11 -5.69
N GLY A 23 16.66 1.26 -5.36
CA GLY A 23 15.57 0.83 -6.24
C GLY A 23 15.59 -0.69 -6.45
N ILE A 24 15.60 -1.14 -7.70
CA ILE A 24 15.73 -2.58 -8.02
C ILE A 24 17.20 -2.99 -7.85
N PRO A 25 17.51 -3.92 -6.93
CA PRO A 25 18.89 -4.38 -6.72
C PRO A 25 19.48 -5.00 -8.00
N SER A 26 20.73 -4.64 -8.31
CA SER A 26 21.45 -5.22 -9.45
C SER A 26 21.75 -6.71 -9.27
N SER A 27 21.98 -7.13 -8.02
CA SER A 27 22.08 -8.53 -7.61
C SER A 27 20.82 -8.91 -6.85
N LEU A 28 20.19 -10.03 -7.23
CA LEU A 28 18.98 -10.50 -6.60
C LEU A 28 19.26 -10.85 -5.12
N PRO A 29 18.54 -10.24 -4.16
CA PRO A 29 18.65 -10.67 -2.77
C PRO A 29 18.09 -12.09 -2.63
N PRO A 30 18.44 -12.85 -1.58
CA PRO A 30 17.90 -14.18 -1.37
C PRO A 30 16.37 -14.21 -1.35
N ALA A 31 15.78 -15.30 -1.82
CA ALA A 31 14.34 -15.52 -1.72
C ALA A 31 13.87 -15.36 -0.26
N THR A 32 12.73 -14.69 -0.08
CA THR A 32 12.20 -14.35 1.24
C THR A 32 10.88 -15.08 1.46
N LEU A 33 10.77 -15.77 2.60
CA LEU A 33 9.54 -16.42 3.03
C LEU A 33 8.64 -15.44 3.79
N ARG A 34 7.34 -15.72 3.77
CA ARG A 34 6.36 -14.95 4.54
C ARG A 34 6.53 -15.14 6.04
N ASN A 35 6.31 -14.09 6.81
CA ASN A 35 6.35 -14.16 8.27
C ASN A 35 5.08 -14.81 8.82
N PRO A 36 5.11 -16.03 9.38
CA PRO A 36 3.91 -16.75 9.83
C PRO A 36 3.17 -16.05 10.97
N GLU A 37 3.82 -15.14 11.70
CA GLU A 37 3.23 -14.38 12.81
C GLU A 37 2.39 -13.19 12.35
N TRP A 38 2.48 -12.82 11.07
CA TRP A 38 1.77 -11.66 10.53
C TRP A 38 0.48 -12.07 9.83
N SER A 39 -0.48 -11.15 9.80
CA SER A 39 -1.70 -11.35 9.04
C SER A 39 -1.41 -11.32 7.55
N HIS A 40 -1.90 -12.31 6.82
CA HIS A 40 -1.72 -12.42 5.38
C HIS A 40 -3.03 -12.34 4.63
N ALA A 41 -2.96 -11.77 3.43
CA ALA A 41 -4.11 -11.70 2.55
C ALA A 41 -4.58 -13.12 2.17
N PRO A 42 -5.91 -13.34 2.07
CA PRO A 42 -6.44 -14.62 1.60
C PRO A 42 -5.98 -14.89 0.16
N VAL A 43 -5.86 -16.17 -0.19
CA VAL A 43 -5.53 -16.61 -1.55
C VAL A 43 -6.56 -16.04 -2.53
N ARG A 44 -6.08 -15.39 -3.60
CA ARG A 44 -6.95 -14.73 -4.58
C ARG A 44 -7.52 -15.72 -5.59
N LYS A 45 -8.65 -15.35 -6.19
CA LYS A 45 -9.34 -16.16 -7.21
C LYS A 45 -8.39 -16.45 -8.38
N ASN A 46 -8.21 -17.73 -8.70
CA ASN A 46 -7.44 -18.17 -9.87
C ASN A 46 -8.29 -17.97 -11.15
N ILE A 47 -8.36 -16.72 -11.61
CA ILE A 47 -9.23 -16.30 -12.73
C ILE A 47 -8.52 -16.28 -14.10
N LEU A 48 -7.18 -16.33 -14.10
CA LEU A 48 -6.38 -16.21 -15.31
C LEU A 48 -6.35 -17.51 -16.11
N THR A 49 -6.52 -17.40 -17.42
CA THR A 49 -6.20 -18.46 -18.40
C THR A 49 -4.69 -18.70 -18.48
N ASN A 50 -4.25 -19.81 -19.08
CA ASN A 50 -2.81 -20.09 -19.26
C ASN A 50 -2.09 -19.00 -20.06
N LYS A 51 -2.74 -18.42 -21.07
CA LYS A 51 -2.19 -17.29 -21.85
C LYS A 51 -2.03 -16.04 -20.99
N GLU A 52 -3.01 -15.76 -20.13
CA GLU A 52 -2.97 -14.62 -19.21
C GLU A 52 -1.95 -14.83 -18.08
N LYS A 53 -1.76 -16.06 -17.59
CA LYS A 53 -0.68 -16.37 -16.63
C LYS A 53 0.69 -16.10 -17.24
N ALA A 54 0.92 -16.53 -18.47
CA ALA A 54 2.15 -16.19 -19.20
C ALA A 54 2.30 -14.67 -19.39
N LEU A 55 1.21 -13.96 -19.65
CA LEU A 55 1.22 -12.48 -19.71
C LEU A 55 1.53 -11.85 -18.36
N ALA A 56 0.94 -12.33 -17.26
CA ALA A 56 1.22 -11.85 -15.91
C ALA A 56 2.71 -11.97 -15.56
N LEU A 57 3.33 -13.11 -15.91
CA LEU A 57 4.77 -13.30 -15.74
C LEU A 57 5.59 -12.31 -16.56
N ARG A 58 5.26 -12.11 -17.84
CA ARG A 58 5.93 -11.08 -18.67
C ARG A 58 5.77 -9.67 -18.08
N ASN A 59 4.57 -9.35 -17.59
CA ASN A 59 4.29 -8.06 -16.96
C ASN A 59 5.07 -7.87 -15.66
N ALA A 60 5.28 -8.93 -14.88
CA ALA A 60 6.10 -8.90 -13.67
C ALA A 60 7.59 -8.77 -14.00
N LEU A 61 8.07 -9.47 -15.03
CA LEU A 61 9.49 -9.46 -15.42
C LEU A 61 9.94 -8.12 -16.04
N ARG A 62 9.01 -7.24 -16.46
CA ARG A 62 9.35 -5.93 -17.04
C ARG A 62 10.14 -5.01 -16.11
N TYR A 63 10.09 -5.24 -14.80
CA TYR A 63 10.82 -4.46 -13.81
C TYR A 63 12.28 -4.87 -13.65
N PHE A 64 12.69 -5.97 -14.30
CA PHE A 64 13.97 -6.61 -14.09
C PHE A 64 14.74 -6.72 -15.40
N PRO A 65 16.08 -6.63 -15.37
CA PRO A 65 16.90 -6.85 -16.54
C PRO A 65 16.85 -8.33 -16.96
N GLN A 66 17.09 -8.60 -18.25
CA GLN A 66 16.80 -9.89 -18.87
C GLN A 66 17.58 -11.06 -18.27
N GLU A 67 18.80 -10.80 -17.80
CA GLU A 67 19.68 -11.78 -17.15
C GLU A 67 19.10 -12.35 -15.86
N GLN A 68 18.21 -11.62 -15.19
CA GLN A 68 17.54 -12.08 -13.96
C GLN A 68 16.28 -12.91 -14.25
N HIS A 69 15.79 -12.93 -15.49
CA HIS A 69 14.50 -13.54 -15.81
C HIS A 69 14.47 -15.04 -15.60
N ALA A 70 15.58 -15.74 -15.83
CA ALA A 70 15.66 -17.20 -15.66
C ALA A 70 15.46 -17.64 -14.20
N GLU A 71 15.89 -16.81 -13.23
CA GLU A 71 15.69 -17.07 -11.80
C GLU A 71 14.30 -16.61 -11.33
N LEU A 72 13.85 -15.42 -11.78
CA LEU A 72 12.60 -14.81 -11.30
C LEU A 72 11.34 -15.41 -11.91
N ALA A 73 11.38 -15.87 -13.16
CA ALA A 73 10.20 -16.42 -13.82
C ALA A 73 9.57 -17.62 -13.07
N PRO A 74 10.33 -18.65 -12.64
CA PRO A 74 9.75 -19.75 -11.86
C PRO A 74 9.27 -19.29 -10.49
N GLU A 75 9.96 -18.36 -9.83
CA GLU A 75 9.55 -17.80 -8.53
C GLU A 75 8.20 -17.06 -8.64
N PHE A 76 8.04 -16.19 -9.65
CA PHE A 76 6.80 -15.47 -9.88
C PHE A 76 5.65 -16.39 -10.32
N ALA A 77 5.96 -17.46 -11.07
CA ALA A 77 4.97 -18.48 -11.42
C ALA A 77 4.45 -19.20 -10.17
N GLU A 78 5.35 -19.48 -9.22
CA GLU A 78 5.00 -20.10 -7.96
C GLU A 78 4.19 -19.17 -7.04
N GLU A 79 4.56 -17.89 -6.93
CA GLU A 79 3.76 -16.89 -6.21
C GLU A 79 2.34 -16.79 -6.80
N LEU A 80 2.23 -16.70 -8.14
CA LEU A 80 0.95 -16.62 -8.82
C LEU A 80 0.11 -17.88 -8.56
N ARG A 81 0.73 -19.06 -8.50
CA ARG A 81 0.06 -20.34 -8.22
C ARG A 81 -0.42 -20.42 -6.77
N LEU A 82 0.42 -20.02 -5.81
CA LEU A 82 0.13 -20.14 -4.37
C LEU A 82 -0.83 -19.07 -3.88
N TYR A 83 -0.71 -17.84 -4.38
CA TYR A 83 -1.38 -16.66 -3.82
C TYR A 83 -2.38 -16.01 -4.77
N GLY A 84 -2.37 -16.39 -6.05
CA GLY A 84 -3.15 -15.74 -7.11
C GLY A 84 -2.62 -14.35 -7.48
N ARG A 85 -1.42 -13.99 -7.00
CA ARG A 85 -0.73 -12.70 -7.18
C ARG A 85 0.78 -12.89 -7.18
N ILE A 86 1.47 -11.94 -7.81
CA ILE A 86 2.94 -11.86 -7.83
C ILE A 86 3.32 -10.62 -7.01
N TYR A 87 3.68 -10.82 -5.74
CA TYR A 87 4.06 -9.75 -4.82
C TYR A 87 5.55 -9.44 -4.86
N MET A 88 6.37 -10.37 -5.35
CA MET A 88 7.82 -10.27 -5.42
C MET A 88 8.45 -10.16 -4.03
N TYR A 89 8.13 -11.10 -3.12
CA TYR A 89 8.51 -11.01 -1.70
C TYR A 89 10.01 -10.81 -1.47
N ARG A 90 10.82 -11.38 -2.37
CA ARG A 90 12.28 -11.20 -2.42
C ARG A 90 12.72 -9.73 -2.36
N LEU A 91 11.93 -8.82 -2.92
CA LEU A 91 12.24 -7.39 -2.96
C LEU A 91 11.80 -6.63 -1.72
N ARG A 92 11.14 -7.24 -0.73
CA ARG A 92 10.77 -6.52 0.49
C ARG A 92 12.03 -5.99 1.22
N PRO A 93 12.06 -4.72 1.66
CA PRO A 93 13.17 -4.21 2.46
C PRO A 93 13.31 -4.98 3.78
N LYS A 94 14.55 -5.14 4.26
CA LYS A 94 14.87 -5.85 5.51
C LYS A 94 14.79 -4.97 6.76
N HIS A 95 14.88 -3.66 6.60
CA HIS A 95 14.69 -2.73 7.72
C HIS A 95 13.22 -2.73 8.14
N ALA A 96 12.96 -2.31 9.39
CA ALA A 96 11.59 -2.21 9.89
C ALA A 96 10.78 -1.24 9.00
N MET A 97 9.64 -1.71 8.48
CA MET A 97 8.73 -0.89 7.70
C MET A 97 7.92 -0.02 8.66
N LYS A 98 8.21 1.29 8.68
CA LYS A 98 7.51 2.30 9.50
C LYS A 98 7.85 3.70 9.00
N ALA A 99 7.11 4.70 9.46
CA ALA A 99 7.54 6.09 9.28
C ALA A 99 8.78 6.40 10.14
N TYR A 100 9.75 7.07 9.53
CA TYR A 100 10.96 7.58 10.18
C TYR A 100 10.94 9.11 10.27
N PRO A 101 11.83 9.76 11.05
CA PRO A 101 11.98 11.21 11.01
C PRO A 101 12.23 11.69 9.58
N ILE A 102 11.61 12.81 9.19
CA ILE A 102 11.60 13.26 7.79
C ILE A 102 13.01 13.49 7.22
N ASP A 103 13.97 13.90 8.06
CA ASP A 103 15.35 14.17 7.66
C ASP A 103 16.18 12.88 7.43
N TRP A 104 15.62 11.71 7.74
CA TRP A 104 16.26 10.43 7.40
C TRP A 104 16.06 10.05 5.93
N TYR A 105 15.04 10.61 5.25
CA TYR A 105 14.76 10.26 3.87
C TYR A 105 15.69 11.01 2.90
N PRO A 106 16.29 10.33 1.91
CA PRO A 106 17.27 10.93 1.00
C PRO A 106 16.60 11.71 -0.14
N ALA A 107 15.74 12.68 0.16
CA ALA A 107 15.02 13.45 -0.86
C ALA A 107 15.70 14.79 -1.17
N LYS A 108 15.67 15.21 -2.44
CA LYS A 108 16.09 16.57 -2.82
C LYS A 108 15.06 17.65 -2.46
N CYS A 109 13.79 17.27 -2.23
CA CYS A 109 12.74 18.17 -1.75
C CYS A 109 11.93 17.54 -0.62
N LYS A 110 11.50 18.38 0.32
CA LYS A 110 10.80 17.94 1.55
C LYS A 110 9.47 17.26 1.25
N GLN A 111 8.77 17.70 0.21
CA GLN A 111 7.49 17.12 -0.21
C GLN A 111 7.65 15.65 -0.62
N ALA A 112 8.73 15.29 -1.32
CA ALA A 112 8.99 13.89 -1.69
C ALA A 112 9.37 13.04 -0.46
N ALA A 113 10.13 13.59 0.49
CA ALA A 113 10.38 12.95 1.79
C ALA A 113 9.08 12.67 2.55
N SER A 114 8.15 13.62 2.60
CA SER A 114 6.84 13.43 3.22
C SER A 114 6.06 12.29 2.56
N VAL A 115 6.08 12.18 1.22
CA VAL A 115 5.40 11.07 0.52
C VAL A 115 6.04 9.73 0.87
N MET A 116 7.38 9.64 0.89
CA MET A 116 8.08 8.41 1.30
C MET A 116 7.71 7.99 2.73
N LEU A 117 7.66 8.95 3.65
CA LEU A 117 7.23 8.74 5.04
C LEU A 117 5.83 8.14 5.09
N MET A 118 4.88 8.74 4.37
CA MET A 118 3.50 8.29 4.41
C MET A 118 3.29 6.93 3.72
N ILE A 119 4.06 6.64 2.66
CA ILE A 119 4.07 5.30 2.04
C ILE A 119 4.50 4.25 3.07
N GLN A 120 5.59 4.49 3.81
CA GLN A 120 6.07 3.53 4.80
C GLN A 120 5.12 3.40 5.99
N ASN A 121 4.46 4.49 6.41
CA ASN A 121 3.40 4.44 7.41
C ASN A 121 2.23 3.53 6.96
N ASN A 122 1.79 3.65 5.71
CA ASN A 122 0.72 2.80 5.16
C ASN A 122 1.07 1.31 5.10
N LEU A 123 2.37 0.98 5.15
CA LEU A 123 2.91 -0.39 5.10
C LEU A 123 3.46 -0.85 6.47
N ASP A 124 3.36 -0.02 7.50
CA ASP A 124 3.81 -0.37 8.85
C ASP A 124 2.99 -1.55 9.38
N PRO A 125 3.60 -2.64 9.89
CA PRO A 125 2.87 -3.77 10.48
C PRO A 125 1.93 -3.40 11.63
N ALA A 126 2.15 -2.26 12.30
CA ALA A 126 1.24 -1.74 13.32
C ALA A 126 0.02 -0.98 12.73
N VAL A 127 0.02 -0.72 11.42
CA VAL A 127 -1.00 0.07 10.72
C VAL A 127 -1.71 -0.75 9.64
N ALA A 128 -0.95 -1.48 8.82
CA ALA A 128 -1.43 -2.21 7.67
C ALA A 128 -2.05 -3.56 8.05
N GLN A 129 -3.15 -3.91 7.41
CA GLN A 129 -3.85 -5.17 7.61
C GLN A 129 -3.02 -6.39 7.15
N HIS A 130 -2.42 -6.32 5.96
CA HIS A 130 -1.53 -7.36 5.42
C HIS A 130 -0.27 -6.71 4.84
N PRO A 131 0.72 -6.36 5.70
CA PRO A 131 1.87 -5.54 5.31
C PRO A 131 2.76 -6.21 4.25
N GLU A 132 2.94 -7.54 4.29
CA GLU A 132 3.80 -8.23 3.32
C GLU A 132 3.18 -8.29 1.91
N GLU A 133 1.85 -8.27 1.82
CA GLU A 133 1.07 -8.17 0.59
C GLU A 133 0.73 -6.72 0.20
N LEU A 134 1.33 -5.74 0.87
CA LEU A 134 1.18 -4.30 0.64
C LEU A 134 -0.27 -3.78 0.77
N ILE A 135 -1.10 -4.46 1.57
CA ILE A 135 -2.51 -4.11 1.79
C ILE A 135 -2.66 -3.40 3.14
N THR A 136 -3.15 -2.17 3.08
CA THR A 136 -3.33 -1.34 4.28
C THR A 136 -4.66 -1.65 4.98
N TYR A 137 -5.78 -1.72 4.26
CA TYR A 137 -7.09 -2.03 4.86
C TYR A 137 -8.14 -2.43 3.82
N GLY A 138 -9.32 -2.82 4.28
CA GLY A 138 -10.46 -3.19 3.43
C GLY A 138 -10.27 -4.52 2.71
N GLY A 139 -9.36 -5.37 3.19
CA GLY A 139 -9.07 -6.71 2.65
C GLY A 139 -8.26 -6.73 1.34
N ASN A 140 -8.33 -5.69 0.51
CA ASN A 140 -7.60 -5.59 -0.75
C ASN A 140 -7.15 -4.16 -1.11
N GLY A 141 -7.35 -3.18 -0.21
CA GLY A 141 -6.88 -1.80 -0.40
C GLY A 141 -5.36 -1.73 -0.30
N ALA A 142 -4.70 -1.71 -1.45
CA ALA A 142 -3.25 -1.84 -1.56
C ALA A 142 -2.54 -0.51 -1.83
N VAL A 143 -1.31 -0.42 -1.35
CA VAL A 143 -0.38 0.69 -1.62
C VAL A 143 0.26 0.49 -3.00
N PHE A 144 0.77 -0.71 -3.26
CA PHE A 144 1.30 -1.14 -4.55
C PHE A 144 0.89 -2.58 -4.85
N GLN A 145 1.02 -3.00 -6.10
CA GLN A 145 0.74 -4.37 -6.53
C GLN A 145 1.85 -5.34 -6.11
N ASN A 146 3.09 -4.86 -6.01
CA ASN A 146 4.27 -5.66 -5.68
C ASN A 146 5.41 -4.79 -5.14
N TRP A 147 6.43 -5.46 -4.59
CA TRP A 147 7.58 -4.81 -3.98
C TRP A 147 8.52 -4.12 -4.97
N ALA A 148 8.53 -4.49 -6.26
CA ALA A 148 9.29 -3.75 -7.28
C ALA A 148 8.75 -2.33 -7.46
N GLN A 149 7.43 -2.17 -7.47
CA GLN A 149 6.78 -0.87 -7.53
C GLN A 149 7.11 0.00 -6.32
N TYR A 150 7.10 -0.56 -5.10
CA TYR A 150 7.56 0.13 -3.90
C TYR A 150 9.01 0.63 -4.09
N ARG A 151 9.93 -0.28 -4.44
CA ARG A 151 11.36 0.03 -4.59
C ARG A 151 11.61 1.17 -5.59
N LEU A 152 11.00 1.09 -6.77
CA LEU A 152 11.13 2.12 -7.80
C LEU A 152 10.51 3.46 -7.40
N THR A 153 9.35 3.43 -6.74
CA THR A 153 8.68 4.64 -6.26
C THR A 153 9.55 5.37 -5.24
N MET A 154 10.09 4.64 -4.25
CA MET A 154 10.98 5.20 -3.23
C MET A 154 12.25 5.78 -3.87
N LYS A 155 12.85 5.08 -4.84
CA LYS A 155 13.99 5.58 -5.61
C LYS A 155 13.66 6.88 -6.34
N TYR A 156 12.57 6.92 -7.12
CA TYR A 156 12.20 8.13 -7.85
C TYR A 156 11.89 9.31 -6.92
N LEU A 157 11.24 9.09 -5.78
CA LEU A 157 11.00 10.13 -4.77
C LEU A 157 12.30 10.65 -4.15
N SER A 158 13.33 9.81 -4.01
CA SER A 158 14.65 10.24 -3.53
C SER A 158 15.40 11.11 -4.56
N GLU A 159 15.26 10.80 -5.85
CA GLU A 159 16.00 11.44 -6.93
C GLU A 159 15.31 12.67 -7.52
N MET A 160 13.98 12.78 -7.41
CA MET A 160 13.22 13.85 -8.05
C MET A 160 13.55 15.24 -7.49
N ASP A 161 13.51 16.25 -8.34
CA ASP A 161 13.59 17.64 -7.93
C ASP A 161 12.19 18.30 -7.84
N GLN A 162 12.18 19.59 -7.48
CA GLN A 162 10.95 20.38 -7.32
C GLN A 162 10.24 20.73 -8.64
N ASN A 163 10.86 20.50 -9.79
CA ASN A 163 10.30 20.75 -11.11
C ASN A 163 9.89 19.45 -11.80
N GLN A 164 9.63 18.40 -11.02
CA GLN A 164 9.17 17.11 -11.53
C GLN A 164 7.91 16.64 -10.82
N THR A 165 7.17 15.78 -11.51
CA THR A 165 6.02 15.05 -10.99
C THR A 165 6.20 13.56 -11.31
N LEU A 166 6.10 12.73 -10.27
CA LEU A 166 6.03 11.28 -10.40
C LEU A 166 4.59 10.87 -10.77
N VAL A 167 4.44 10.18 -11.89
CA VAL A 167 3.12 9.71 -12.34
C VAL A 167 2.93 8.24 -11.99
N MET A 168 1.88 7.93 -11.23
CA MET A 168 1.57 6.60 -10.73
C MET A 168 0.35 6.01 -11.43
N TYR A 169 0.54 4.84 -12.05
CA TYR A 169 -0.47 4.07 -12.75
C TYR A 169 -0.86 2.84 -11.92
N SER A 170 -1.85 2.98 -11.04
CA SER A 170 -2.33 1.92 -10.16
C SER A 170 -1.19 1.22 -9.42
N GLY A 171 -0.29 1.99 -8.81
CA GLY A 171 0.91 1.49 -8.14
C GLY A 171 2.15 1.40 -9.04
N HIS A 172 2.02 1.27 -10.36
CA HIS A 172 3.18 1.30 -11.26
C HIS A 172 3.77 2.72 -11.35
N PRO A 173 5.04 2.95 -10.98
CA PRO A 173 5.67 4.25 -11.14
C PRO A 173 6.12 4.43 -12.60
N MET A 174 5.30 5.12 -13.40
CA MET A 174 5.56 5.34 -14.83
C MET A 174 6.85 6.12 -15.06
N GLY A 175 7.14 7.09 -14.19
CA GLY A 175 8.38 7.85 -14.21
C GLY A 175 8.21 9.28 -13.74
N LEU A 176 9.33 10.01 -13.76
CA LEU A 176 9.41 11.42 -13.45
C LEU A 176 9.26 12.25 -14.72
N PHE A 177 8.32 13.19 -14.72
CA PHE A 177 8.05 14.08 -15.85
C PHE A 177 8.28 15.54 -15.44
N PRO A 178 8.81 16.39 -16.33
CA PRO A 178 8.95 17.82 -16.06
C PRO A 178 7.60 18.46 -15.70
N SER A 179 7.62 19.32 -14.68
CA SER A 179 6.51 20.14 -14.22
C SER A 179 7.04 21.46 -13.64
N ASN A 180 6.52 21.95 -12.51
CA ASN A 180 6.95 23.18 -11.86
C ASN A 180 6.83 23.07 -10.34
N ALA A 181 7.42 24.02 -9.61
CA ALA A 181 7.48 24.00 -8.14
C ALA A 181 6.09 23.86 -7.46
N ASP A 182 5.05 24.48 -8.03
CA ASP A 182 3.68 24.49 -7.49
C ASP A 182 2.84 23.26 -7.90
N ALA A 183 3.33 22.46 -8.85
CA ALA A 183 2.67 21.25 -9.28
C ALA A 183 2.74 20.15 -8.19
N PRO A 184 1.79 19.19 -8.18
CA PRO A 184 1.89 18.03 -7.32
C PRO A 184 3.19 17.25 -7.57
N ARG A 185 3.89 16.83 -6.51
CA ARG A 185 5.06 15.95 -6.65
C ARG A 185 4.67 14.55 -7.12
N VAL A 186 3.45 14.11 -6.81
CA VAL A 186 2.93 12.81 -7.25
C VAL A 186 1.49 12.95 -7.73
N VAL A 187 1.19 12.35 -8.87
CA VAL A 187 -0.18 12.17 -9.37
C VAL A 187 -0.49 10.68 -9.36
N VAL A 188 -1.54 10.30 -8.63
CA VAL A 188 -1.88 8.89 -8.42
C VAL A 188 -3.23 8.55 -9.01
N THR A 189 -3.26 7.49 -9.82
CA THR A 189 -4.48 6.81 -10.24
C THR A 189 -4.47 5.40 -9.66
N ASN A 190 -5.63 4.89 -9.22
CA ASN A 190 -5.78 3.51 -8.74
C ASN A 190 -7.09 2.95 -9.27
N GLY A 191 -7.06 1.81 -9.96
CA GLY A 191 -8.26 1.11 -10.38
C GLY A 191 -9.04 1.82 -11.49
N MET A 192 -8.45 2.80 -12.16
CA MET A 192 -9.10 3.51 -13.27
C MET A 192 -9.22 2.58 -14.47
N VAL A 193 -10.46 2.33 -14.91
CA VAL A 193 -10.80 1.39 -15.98
C VAL A 193 -11.89 1.96 -16.87
N ILE A 194 -12.00 1.44 -18.09
CA ILE A 194 -13.13 1.74 -18.97
C ILE A 194 -14.40 1.17 -18.31
N PRO A 195 -15.51 1.94 -18.18
CA PRO A 195 -16.66 1.53 -17.37
C PRO A 195 -17.23 0.14 -17.68
N ASN A 196 -17.23 -0.27 -18.96
CA ASN A 196 -17.72 -1.58 -19.40
C ASN A 196 -16.87 -2.77 -18.91
N TYR A 197 -15.70 -2.51 -18.32
CA TYR A 197 -14.74 -3.50 -17.82
C TYR A 197 -14.42 -3.27 -16.33
N SER A 198 -15.41 -2.79 -15.57
CA SER A 198 -15.27 -2.45 -14.15
C SER A 198 -16.00 -3.42 -13.22
N GLN A 199 -16.29 -4.64 -13.68
CA GLN A 199 -16.93 -5.65 -12.83
C GLN A 199 -15.90 -6.28 -11.87
N PRO A 200 -16.34 -6.89 -10.76
CA PRO A 200 -15.43 -7.49 -9.78
C PRO A 200 -14.41 -8.48 -10.38
N ASP A 201 -14.86 -9.32 -11.32
CA ASP A 201 -13.99 -10.29 -12.00
C ASP A 201 -13.01 -9.63 -12.97
N ASP A 202 -13.37 -8.49 -13.58
CA ASP A 202 -12.44 -7.71 -14.41
C ASP A 202 -11.31 -7.14 -13.56
N TRP A 203 -11.67 -6.58 -12.39
CA TRP A 203 -10.70 -6.06 -11.43
C TRP A 203 -9.76 -7.16 -10.92
N GLU A 204 -10.30 -8.32 -10.53
CA GLU A 204 -9.50 -9.47 -10.07
C GLU A 204 -8.50 -9.93 -11.15
N ARG A 205 -8.95 -10.00 -12.41
CA ARG A 205 -8.11 -10.35 -13.57
C ARG A 205 -7.01 -9.31 -13.80
N MET A 206 -7.35 -8.02 -13.85
CA MET A 206 -6.40 -6.94 -14.08
C MET A 206 -5.34 -6.84 -12.98
N ASN A 207 -5.73 -7.09 -11.73
CA ASN A 207 -4.81 -7.09 -10.61
C ASN A 207 -3.86 -8.29 -10.66
N ALA A 208 -4.37 -9.50 -10.96
CA ALA A 208 -3.51 -10.67 -11.18
C ALA A 208 -2.54 -10.50 -12.36
N LEU A 209 -2.94 -9.76 -13.40
CA LEU A 209 -2.11 -9.43 -14.56
C LEU A 209 -1.04 -8.37 -14.27
N GLY A 210 -1.08 -7.69 -13.12
CA GLY A 210 -0.12 -6.62 -12.81
C GLY A 210 -0.39 -5.29 -13.56
N VAL A 211 -1.64 -5.03 -13.97
CA VAL A 211 -2.03 -3.83 -14.74
C VAL A 211 -2.95 -2.87 -13.99
N SER A 212 -3.49 -3.26 -12.83
CA SER A 212 -4.36 -2.42 -12.02
C SER A 212 -4.35 -2.85 -10.55
N GLN A 213 -4.83 -2.00 -9.64
CA GLN A 213 -4.99 -2.32 -8.23
C GLN A 213 -6.21 -1.61 -7.65
N TYR A 214 -6.69 -2.08 -6.49
CA TYR A 214 -7.66 -1.34 -5.70
C TYR A 214 -6.94 -0.56 -4.61
N GLY A 215 -6.99 0.77 -4.69
CA GLY A 215 -6.31 1.65 -3.74
C GLY A 215 -7.15 2.04 -2.53
N GLN A 216 -8.42 1.58 -2.44
CA GLN A 216 -9.38 2.14 -1.47
C GLN A 216 -9.38 3.69 -1.60
N MET A 217 -9.53 4.41 -0.50
CA MET A 217 -9.42 5.87 -0.42
C MET A 217 -8.01 6.26 -0.01
N THR A 218 -7.52 5.79 1.14
CA THR A 218 -6.25 6.25 1.75
C THR A 218 -5.10 5.26 1.63
N ALA A 219 -5.35 4.03 1.18
CA ALA A 219 -4.31 3.01 1.04
C ALA A 219 -3.40 3.32 -0.16
N GLY A 220 -3.99 3.43 -1.35
CA GLY A 220 -3.28 3.73 -2.58
C GLY A 220 -2.94 5.21 -2.79
N SER A 221 -3.40 6.10 -1.91
CA SER A 221 -3.07 7.53 -1.91
C SER A 221 -2.10 7.95 -0.79
N TYR A 222 -1.61 6.96 -0.03
CA TYR A 222 -0.52 7.15 0.95
C TYR A 222 -0.89 8.11 2.08
N MET A 223 -2.06 7.93 2.71
CA MET A 223 -2.49 8.81 3.80
C MET A 223 -3.38 8.13 4.84
N TYR A 224 -3.25 6.82 5.03
CA TYR A 224 -3.98 6.11 6.08
C TYR A 224 -3.28 6.29 7.43
N ILE A 225 -4.04 6.53 8.50
CA ILE A 225 -3.49 6.85 9.83
C ILE A 225 -4.05 5.96 10.94
N GLY A 226 -4.49 4.74 10.57
CA GLY A 226 -5.12 3.81 11.48
C GLY A 226 -6.62 4.08 11.73
N PRO A 227 -7.21 3.41 12.73
CA PRO A 227 -8.66 3.36 12.93
C PRO A 227 -9.25 4.67 13.49
N GLN A 228 -8.43 5.63 13.91
CA GLN A 228 -8.92 6.90 14.49
C GLN A 228 -9.90 7.65 13.57
N GLY A 229 -9.73 7.54 12.25
CA GLY A 229 -10.63 8.17 11.28
C GLY A 229 -12.05 7.61 11.35
N ILE A 230 -12.20 6.27 11.41
CA ILE A 230 -13.52 5.63 11.49
C ILE A 230 -14.16 5.82 12.86
N VAL A 231 -13.36 5.85 13.93
CA VAL A 231 -13.83 6.16 15.28
C VAL A 231 -14.45 7.57 15.30
N HIS A 232 -13.71 8.58 14.82
CA HIS A 232 -14.23 9.95 14.76
C HIS A 232 -15.49 10.06 13.88
N GLY A 233 -15.48 9.45 12.69
CA GLY A 233 -16.65 9.45 11.79
C GLY A 233 -17.89 8.80 12.41
N THR A 234 -17.71 7.67 13.12
CA THR A 234 -18.79 7.00 13.85
C THR A 234 -19.31 7.85 14.99
N THR A 235 -18.43 8.49 15.76
CA THR A 235 -18.82 9.45 16.82
C THR A 235 -19.71 10.56 16.26
N ILE A 236 -19.30 11.21 15.17
CA ILE A 236 -20.08 12.28 14.54
C ILE A 236 -21.43 11.76 14.01
N THR A 237 -21.45 10.55 13.45
CA THR A 237 -22.69 9.92 12.94
C THR A 237 -23.70 9.69 14.06
N VAL A 238 -23.28 9.05 15.14
CA VAL A 238 -24.18 8.74 16.28
C VAL A 238 -24.65 10.02 16.98
N LEU A 239 -23.76 11.02 17.16
CA LEU A 239 -24.13 12.31 17.72
C LEU A 239 -25.17 13.06 16.86
N ASN A 240 -25.01 13.06 15.53
CA ASN A 240 -25.98 13.69 14.64
C ASN A 240 -27.32 12.95 14.61
N ALA A 241 -27.29 11.61 14.57
CA ALA A 241 -28.50 10.80 14.66
C ALA A 241 -29.28 11.10 15.94
N GLY A 242 -28.58 11.19 17.08
CA GLY A 242 -29.16 11.59 18.36
C GLY A 242 -29.86 12.94 18.29
N ARG A 243 -29.17 13.99 17.79
CA ARG A 243 -29.77 15.33 17.62
C ARG A 243 -30.98 15.34 16.69
N MET A 244 -30.94 14.57 15.59
CA MET A 244 -32.06 14.48 14.66
C MET A 244 -33.29 13.83 15.30
N ILE A 245 -33.07 12.79 16.12
CA ILE A 245 -34.15 12.10 16.84
C ILE A 245 -34.75 13.02 17.91
N ASP A 246 -33.92 13.74 18.67
CA ASP A 246 -34.39 14.69 19.69
C ASP A 246 -35.28 15.77 19.08
N ARG A 247 -34.82 16.38 17.98
CA ARG A 247 -35.61 17.37 17.23
C ARG A 247 -36.95 16.80 16.77
N LYS A 248 -36.98 15.57 16.23
CA LYS A 248 -38.23 14.90 15.82
C LYS A 248 -39.18 14.63 16.99
N ARG A 249 -38.65 14.47 18.20
CA ARG A 249 -39.43 14.27 19.43
C ARG A 249 -39.83 15.57 20.12
N GLY A 250 -39.50 16.74 19.54
CA GLY A 250 -39.79 18.04 20.14
C GLY A 250 -38.88 18.39 21.33
N ILE A 251 -37.77 17.68 21.51
CA ILE A 251 -36.80 17.97 22.58
C ILE A 251 -35.92 19.12 22.09
N ALA A 252 -36.09 20.29 22.70
CA ALA A 252 -35.36 21.51 22.33
C ALA A 252 -33.96 21.60 22.95
N ASP A 253 -33.78 21.04 24.15
CA ASP A 253 -32.51 21.01 24.85
C ASP A 253 -31.77 19.70 24.57
N THR A 254 -30.62 19.78 23.90
CA THR A 254 -29.76 18.63 23.58
C THR A 254 -28.43 18.67 24.33
N THR A 255 -28.34 19.42 25.42
CA THR A 255 -27.09 19.59 26.22
C THR A 255 -26.59 18.26 26.78
N ASP A 256 -27.49 17.37 27.20
CA ASP A 256 -27.16 16.02 27.68
C ASP A 256 -26.68 15.05 26.58
N GLY A 257 -26.72 15.47 25.31
CA GLY A 257 -26.20 14.70 24.16
C GLY A 257 -26.84 13.32 24.01
N LEU A 258 -26.06 12.27 24.29
CA LEU A 258 -26.51 10.87 24.19
C LEU A 258 -26.68 10.20 25.55
N ALA A 259 -26.54 10.93 26.66
CA ALA A 259 -26.69 10.37 28.00
C ALA A 259 -28.07 9.69 28.16
N GLY A 260 -28.07 8.47 28.70
CA GLY A 260 -29.28 7.67 28.90
C GLY A 260 -29.90 7.06 27.64
N LYS A 261 -29.32 7.26 26.45
CA LYS A 261 -29.84 6.69 25.20
C LYS A 261 -29.24 5.30 24.94
N LEU A 262 -30.08 4.37 24.50
CA LEU A 262 -29.64 3.05 24.07
C LEU A 262 -29.26 3.07 22.58
N PHE A 263 -28.04 2.61 22.27
CA PHE A 263 -27.58 2.37 20.90
C PHE A 263 -27.42 0.86 20.68
N VAL A 264 -28.15 0.31 19.72
CA VAL A 264 -28.08 -1.12 19.34
C VAL A 264 -27.43 -1.20 17.97
N THR A 265 -26.37 -2.01 17.85
CA THR A 265 -25.63 -2.22 16.60
C THR A 265 -25.08 -3.65 16.55
N ALA A 266 -24.53 -4.05 15.40
CA ALA A 266 -23.87 -5.34 15.21
C ALA A 266 -22.65 -5.19 14.30
N GLY A 267 -21.70 -6.12 14.44
CA GLY A 267 -20.43 -6.13 13.70
C GLY A 267 -19.31 -5.41 14.47
N LEU A 268 -18.42 -6.18 15.06
CA LEU A 268 -17.17 -5.71 15.68
C LEU A 268 -15.97 -6.18 14.85
N GLY A 269 -16.05 -5.92 13.54
CA GLY A 269 -14.94 -6.11 12.61
C GLY A 269 -13.84 -5.06 12.80
N GLY A 270 -12.99 -4.89 11.79
CA GLY A 270 -11.92 -3.87 11.81
C GLY A 270 -12.41 -2.45 12.03
#